data_AF-A0A9D5ZNZ6-F1
#
_entry.id   AF-A0A9D5ZNZ6-F1
#
_cell.length_a   1.000
_cell.length_b   1.000
_cell.length_c   1.000
_cell.angle_alpha   90.00
_cell.angle_beta   90.00
_cell.angle_gamma   90.00
#
_symmetry.space_group_name_H-M   'P 1'
#
loop_
_entity.id
_entity.type
_entity.pdbx_description
1 polymer ?
#
loop_
_entity_poly.entity_id
_entity_poly.type
_entity_poly.pdbx_seq_one_letter_code
_entity_poly.pdbx_strand_id
1 'polypeptide(L)' 'MENAKKLWVKTVSLPHPSLKNNTADADRLMQELKKELQTESVYIDFNLLKKLPDY' A
#
# COMPACT_ATOMS: atom_id res chain seq x y z
N MET A 1 17.46 -18.97 -17.22
CA MET A 1 16.78 -17.65 -17.20
C MET A 1 16.71 -17.21 -15.76
N GLU A 2 17.22 -16.01 -15.46
CA GLU A 2 17.42 -15.45 -14.11
C GLU A 2 16.18 -15.59 -13.22
N ASN A 3 16.33 -16.32 -12.11
CA ASN A 3 15.47 -16.12 -10.94
C ASN A 3 15.86 -14.78 -10.34
N ALA A 4 15.28 -13.68 -10.85
CA ALA A 4 15.38 -12.38 -10.19
C ALA A 4 14.95 -12.58 -8.73
N LYS A 5 15.90 -12.44 -7.78
CA LYS A 5 15.62 -12.57 -6.34
C LYS A 5 14.50 -11.59 -6.00
N LYS A 6 13.28 -12.08 -5.85
CA LYS A 6 12.15 -11.28 -5.41
C LYS A 6 12.49 -10.80 -4.00
N LEU A 7 12.84 -9.53 -3.87
CA LEU A 7 13.15 -8.92 -2.58
C LEU A 7 11.90 -9.01 -1.71
N TRP A 8 12.10 -9.46 -0.46
CA TRP A 8 11.02 -9.60 0.51
C TRP A 8 10.49 -8.22 0.97
N VAL A 9 11.31 -7.18 0.84
CA VAL A 9 10.96 -5.80 1.14
C VAL A 9 10.84 -5.03 -0.17
N LYS A 10 9.72 -4.33 -0.35
CA LYS A 10 9.46 -3.44 -1.47
C LYS A 10 9.09 -2.06 -0.93
N THR A 11 9.61 -1.01 -1.57
CA THR A 11 9.19 0.36 -1.31
C THR A 11 8.00 0.69 -2.21
N VAL A 12 6.91 1.17 -1.63
CA VAL A 12 5.73 1.64 -2.38
C VAL A 12 5.55 3.13 -2.17
N SER A 13 5.23 3.85 -3.24
CA SER A 13 4.96 5.28 -3.20
C SER A 13 3.46 5.52 -3.14
N LEU A 14 2.99 6.23 -2.13
CA LEU A 14 1.58 6.62 -2.02
C LEU A 14 1.34 7.94 -2.75
N PRO A 15 0.23 8.08 -3.50
CA PRO A 15 -0.14 9.37 -4.08
C PRO A 15 -0.41 10.37 -2.96
N HIS A 16 0.08 11.60 -3.14
CA HIS A 16 -0.22 12.69 -2.21
C HIS A 16 -1.74 12.94 -2.19
N PRO A 17 -2.34 13.19 -1.01
CA PRO A 17 -3.74 13.59 -0.93
C PRO A 17 -3.99 14.83 -1.79
N SER A 18 -5.17 14.89 -2.40
CA SER A 18 -5.61 16.10 -3.11
C SER A 18 -7.06 16.38 -2.75
N LEU A 19 -7.54 17.61 -2.97
CA LEU A 19 -8.96 17.92 -2.76
C LEU A 19 -9.90 17.00 -3.55
N LYS A 20 -9.46 16.56 -4.73
CA LYS A 20 -10.18 15.60 -5.57
C LYS A 20 -10.11 14.16 -5.05
N ASN A 21 -9.05 13.81 -4.34
CA ASN A 21 -8.83 12.49 -3.76
C ASN A 21 -8.33 12.61 -2.32
N ASN A 22 -9.30 12.76 -1.40
CA ASN A 22 -9.08 12.87 0.05
C ASN A 22 -9.40 11.55 0.77
N THR A 23 -9.07 10.41 0.15
CA THR A 23 -9.23 9.08 0.76
C THR A 23 -8.31 8.91 1.95
N ALA A 24 -8.65 8.04 2.92
CA ALA A 24 -7.78 7.83 4.08
C ALA A 24 -6.44 7.19 3.68
N ASP A 25 -5.39 7.38 4.49
CA ASP A 25 -4.07 6.77 4.25
C ASP A 25 -4.12 5.25 4.11
N ALA A 26 -4.97 4.60 4.92
CA ALA A 26 -5.21 3.16 4.83
C ALA A 26 -5.74 2.75 3.44
N ASP A 27 -6.70 3.50 2.90
CA ASP A 27 -7.28 3.22 1.59
C ASP A 27 -6.24 3.40 0.47
N ARG A 28 -5.46 4.49 0.52
CA ARG A 28 -4.38 4.74 -0.45
C ARG A 28 -3.34 3.62 -0.41
N LEU A 29 -2.94 3.19 0.80
CA LEU A 29 -1.99 2.09 0.97
C LEU A 29 -2.52 0.77 0.41
N MET A 30 -3.78 0.42 0.71
CA MET A 30 -4.39 -0.80 0.20
C MET A 30 -4.46 -0.81 -1.33
N GLN A 31 -4.79 0.32 -1.96
CA GLN A 31 -4.83 0.44 -3.42
C GLN A 31 -3.45 0.24 -4.05
N GLU A 32 -2.41 0.87 -3.52
CA GLU A 32 -1.07 0.73 -4.08
C GLU A 32 -0.49 -0.68 -3.84
N LEU A 33 -0.77 -1.30 -2.69
CA LEU A 33 -0.36 -2.69 -2.44
C LEU A 33 -1.03 -3.68 -3.39
N LYS A 34 -2.32 -3.51 -3.71
CA LYS A 34 -3.01 -4.35 -4.70
C LYS A 34 -2.36 -4.28 -6.08
N LYS A 35 -1.97 -3.07 -6.52
CA LYS A 35 -1.28 -2.85 -7.79
C LYS A 35 0.10 -3.51 -7.79
N GLU A 36 0.91 -3.27 -6.75
CA GLU A 36 2.28 -3.78 -6.64
C GLU A 36 2.35 -5.31 -6.49
N LEU A 37 1.36 -5.90 -5.84
CA LEU A 37 1.25 -7.35 -5.65
C LEU A 37 0.45 -8.04 -6.75
N GLN A 38 -0.19 -7.28 -7.65
CA GLN A 38 -1.05 -7.79 -8.72
C GLN A 38 -2.13 -8.74 -8.17
N THR A 39 -2.86 -8.28 -7.15
CA THR A 39 -3.88 -9.07 -6.47
C THR A 39 -5.16 -8.26 -6.22
N GLU A 40 -6.28 -8.96 -6.16
CA GLU A 40 -7.61 -8.36 -5.97
C GLU A 40 -7.84 -7.89 -4.53
N SER A 41 -7.21 -8.55 -3.56
CA SER A 41 -7.42 -8.27 -2.15
C SER A 41 -6.12 -8.27 -1.35
N VAL A 42 -6.05 -7.33 -0.40
CA VAL A 42 -4.99 -7.21 0.58
C VAL A 42 -5.69 -7.10 1.93
N TYR A 43 -5.31 -7.95 2.88
CA TYR A 43 -5.74 -7.85 4.27
C TYR A 43 -4.57 -7.31 5.08
N ILE A 44 -4.83 -6.25 5.85
CA ILE A 44 -3.85 -5.64 6.75
C ILE A 44 -4.40 -5.78 8.17
N ASP A 45 -3.58 -6.31 9.07
CA ASP A 45 -3.95 -6.41 10.49
C ASP A 45 -4.33 -5.03 11.04
N PHE A 46 -5.41 -4.99 11.81
CA PHE A 46 -5.96 -3.74 12.32
C PHE A 46 -4.98 -2.99 13.24
N ASN A 47 -4.17 -3.69 14.03
CA ASN A 47 -3.18 -3.06 14.88
C ASN A 47 -2.03 -2.45 14.09
N LEU A 48 -1.78 -2.94 12.87
CA LEU A 48 -0.81 -2.35 11.95
C LEU A 48 -1.39 -1.10 11.29
N LEU A 49 -2.66 -1.12 10.89
CA LEU A 49 -3.35 0.06 10.33
C LEU A 49 -3.36 1.24 11.31
N LYS A 50 -3.54 0.98 12.61
CA LYS A 50 -3.45 2.01 13.66
C LYS A 50 -2.10 2.69 13.79
N LYS A 51 -1.05 2.15 13.20
CA LYS A 51 0.29 2.75 13.19
C LYS A 51 0.52 3.65 11.98
N LEU A 52 -0.45 3.75 11.06
CA LEU A 52 -0.38 4.72 9.99
C LEU A 52 -0.46 6.13 10.59
N PRO A 53 0.16 7.13 9.94
CA PRO A 53 0.12 8.49 10.44
C PRO A 53 -1.31 9.05 10.39
N ASP A 54 -1.73 9.70 11.47
CA ASP A 54 -2.93 10.53 11.51
C ASP A 54 -2.53 11.93 11.05
N TYR A 55 -2.76 12.28 9.78
CA TYR A 55 -2.58 13.65 9.29
C TYR A 55 -3.88 14.45 9.37
#